data_AF-A0A553RQA8-F1
#
_entry.id   AF-A0A553RQA8-F1
#
_cell.length_a   1.000
_cell.length_b   1.000
_cell.length_c   1.000
_cell.angle_alpha   90.00
_cell.angle_beta   90.00
_cell.angle_gamma   90.00
#
_symmetry.space_group_name_H-M   'P 1'
#
loop_
_entity.id
_entity.type
_entity.pdbx_description
1 polymer ?
#
loop_
_entity_poly.entity_id
_entity_poly.type
_entity_poly.pdbx_seq_one_letter_code
_entity_poly.pdbx_strand_id
1 'polypeptide(L)'
;DTELLNTAVLTGKRVSVAVRTIAVEQDGSVTDVSEFVDCSSMDEDVSDRCDFVYVNGKESQGRVRMLVNFTYSYLSAQLEMKVWFPRLPLEIELSDAELSQIKSWRIPIMSTKRPINIFGRGSMVR
;
A
#
# COMPACT_ATOMS: atom_id res chain seq x y z
N ASP A 1 -13.13 2.90 8.41
CA ASP A 1 -11.72 2.94 8.84
C ASP A 1 -11.04 4.16 8.24
N THR A 2 -10.41 4.99 9.07
CA THR A 2 -9.69 6.22 8.65
C THR A 2 -8.18 6.08 8.87
N GLU A 3 -7.68 4.85 8.81
CA GLU A 3 -6.29 4.52 9.07
C GLU A 3 -5.67 3.84 7.85
N LEU A 4 -4.42 4.19 7.56
CA LEU A 4 -3.71 3.74 6.39
C LEU A 4 -2.28 3.35 6.79
N LEU A 5 -1.93 2.09 6.57
CA LEU A 5 -0.62 1.55 6.92
C LEU A 5 0.31 1.56 5.70
N ASN A 6 1.42 2.29 5.79
CA ASN A 6 2.40 2.36 4.72
C ASN A 6 3.29 1.10 4.67
N THR A 7 2.74 -0.01 4.17
CA THR A 7 3.53 -1.20 3.82
C THR A 7 4.22 -1.07 2.46
N ALA A 8 3.96 0.02 1.72
CA ALA A 8 4.54 0.25 0.40
C ALA A 8 6.07 0.42 0.48
N VAL A 9 6.59 0.97 1.59
CA VAL A 9 8.03 1.09 1.84
C VAL A 9 8.77 -0.26 1.89
N LEU A 10 8.08 -1.34 2.28
CA LEU A 10 8.65 -2.69 2.37
C LEU A 10 8.37 -3.53 1.11
N THR A 11 7.19 -3.36 0.53
CA THR A 11 6.67 -4.24 -0.53
C THR A 11 6.77 -3.64 -1.93
N GLY A 12 6.99 -2.32 -2.03
CA GLY A 12 6.91 -1.57 -3.29
C GLY A 12 5.50 -1.46 -3.88
N LYS A 13 4.46 -1.92 -3.14
CA LYS A 13 3.07 -1.88 -3.59
C LYS A 13 2.30 -0.80 -2.86
N ARG A 14 1.65 0.09 -3.62
CA ARG A 14 0.80 1.15 -3.07
C ARG A 14 -0.34 0.57 -2.23
N VAL A 15 -0.69 1.26 -1.15
CA VAL A 15 -1.83 0.94 -0.29
C VAL A 15 -2.82 2.09 -0.39
N SER A 16 -4.10 1.79 -0.59
CA SER A 16 -5.14 2.79 -0.79
C SER A 16 -6.40 2.51 0.02
N VAL A 17 -7.05 3.58 0.48
CA VAL A 17 -8.36 3.54 1.14
C VAL A 17 -9.35 4.33 0.29
N ALA A 18 -10.49 3.72 -0.03
CA ALA A 18 -11.54 4.38 -0.79
C ALA A 18 -12.27 5.42 0.06
N VAL A 19 -12.63 6.54 -0.55
CA VAL A 19 -13.37 7.63 0.07
C VAL A 19 -14.61 7.93 -0.77
N ARG A 20 -15.69 8.31 -0.10
CA ARG A 20 -16.94 8.72 -0.74
C ARG A 20 -17.46 9.97 -0.06
N THR A 21 -17.90 10.93 -0.85
CA THR A 21 -18.38 12.23 -0.36
C THR A 21 -19.86 12.36 -0.71
N ILE A 22 -20.67 12.62 0.32
CA ILE A 22 -22.12 12.81 0.19
C ILE A 22 -22.48 14.22 0.63
N ALA A 23 -23.42 14.85 -0.07
CA ALA A 23 -24.02 16.11 0.31
C ALA A 23 -25.41 15.85 0.90
N VAL A 24 -25.77 16.65 1.91
CA VAL A 24 -27.11 16.65 2.51
C VAL A 24 -27.73 18.01 2.22
N GLU A 25 -28.84 18.01 1.48
CA GLU A 25 -29.53 19.23 1.08
C GLU A 25 -30.55 19.68 2.14
N GLN A 26 -31.10 20.90 1.98
CA GLN A 26 -32.04 21.48 2.96
C GLN A 26 -33.36 20.70 3.06
N ASP A 27 -33.74 19.98 2.01
CA ASP A 27 -34.91 19.10 1.98
C ASP A 27 -34.64 17.74 2.65
N GLY A 28 -33.42 17.52 3.14
CA GLY A 28 -32.98 16.28 3.77
C GLY A 28 -32.59 15.19 2.76
N SER A 29 -32.56 15.49 1.46
CA SER A 29 -32.08 14.55 0.44
C SER A 29 -30.56 14.35 0.58
N VAL A 30 -30.12 13.15 0.27
CA VAL A 30 -28.69 12.76 0.30
C VAL A 30 -28.26 12.43 -1.11
N THR A 31 -27.30 13.19 -1.63
CA THR A 31 -26.77 13.04 -2.98
C THR A 31 -25.29 12.66 -2.94
N ASP A 32 -24.89 11.77 -3.85
CA ASP A 32 -23.48 11.44 -4.02
C ASP A 32 -22.81 12.51 -4.87
N VAL A 33 -21.82 13.19 -4.30
CA VAL A 33 -21.10 14.28 -4.95
C VAL A 33 -19.64 13.92 -5.21
N SER A 34 -19.26 12.64 -5.04
CA SER A 34 -17.87 12.17 -5.15
C SER A 34 -17.22 12.49 -6.50
N GLU A 35 -17.99 12.56 -7.59
CA GLU A 35 -17.45 12.89 -8.92
C GLU A 35 -17.25 14.40 -9.17
N PHE A 36 -17.74 15.25 -8.26
CA PHE A 36 -17.78 16.71 -8.43
C PHE A 36 -17.00 17.46 -7.34
N VAL A 37 -16.32 16.74 -6.45
CA VAL A 37 -15.57 17.33 -5.34
C VAL A 37 -14.10 17.57 -5.73
N ASP A 38 -13.56 18.68 -5.28
CA ASP A 38 -12.13 18.96 -5.31
C ASP A 38 -11.51 18.59 -3.96
N CYS A 39 -10.43 17.83 -3.96
CA CYS A 39 -9.71 17.46 -2.75
C CYS A 39 -8.27 17.98 -2.73
N SER A 40 -7.82 18.31 -1.53
CA SER A 40 -6.45 18.75 -1.28
C SER A 40 -5.97 18.20 0.06
N SER A 41 -4.76 17.65 0.08
CA SER A 41 -4.03 17.32 1.31
C SER A 41 -2.72 18.09 1.36
N MET A 42 -2.24 18.38 2.57
CA MET A 42 -0.99 19.12 2.79
C MET A 42 0.26 18.26 2.69
N ASP A 43 0.15 16.97 3.02
CA ASP A 43 1.32 16.12 3.28
C ASP A 43 1.34 14.83 2.42
N GLU A 44 0.21 14.41 1.85
CA GLU A 44 0.06 13.09 1.24
C GLU A 44 -0.63 13.15 -0.13
N ASP A 45 -0.44 12.08 -0.91
CA ASP A 45 -0.98 11.97 -2.25
C ASP A 45 -2.46 11.53 -2.23
N VAL A 46 -3.29 12.31 -2.92
CA VAL A 46 -4.71 12.02 -3.18
C VAL A 46 -4.94 11.76 -4.66
N SER A 47 -5.92 10.91 -4.98
CA SER A 47 -6.36 10.69 -6.37
C SER A 47 -6.93 11.98 -6.98
N ASP A 48 -6.74 12.16 -8.29
CA ASP A 48 -7.33 13.27 -9.05
C ASP A 48 -8.86 13.34 -8.94
N ARG A 49 -9.52 12.20 -8.73
CA ARG A 49 -10.99 12.10 -8.58
C ARG A 49 -11.43 12.02 -7.11
N CYS A 50 -10.50 12.14 -6.16
CA CYS A 50 -10.80 12.15 -4.73
C CYS A 50 -11.56 10.90 -4.21
N ASP A 51 -11.49 9.81 -4.98
CA ASP A 51 -12.17 8.54 -4.76
C ASP A 51 -11.35 7.57 -3.90
N PHE A 52 -10.04 7.78 -3.81
CA PHE A 52 -9.17 7.07 -2.88
C PHE A 52 -7.99 7.94 -2.44
N VAL A 53 -7.56 7.71 -1.20
CA VAL A 53 -6.31 8.22 -0.65
C VAL A 53 -5.31 7.07 -0.64
N TYR A 54 -4.05 7.33 -1.00
CA TYR A 54 -3.05 6.27 -1.09
C TYR A 54 -1.68 6.70 -0.57
N VAL A 55 -0.89 5.71 -0.18
CA VAL A 55 0.56 5.86 0.05
C VAL A 55 1.33 4.98 -0.92
N ASN A 56 2.48 5.47 -1.37
CA ASN A 56 3.30 4.84 -2.40
C ASN A 56 4.70 4.41 -1.92
N GLY A 57 5.04 4.67 -0.65
CA GLY A 57 6.31 4.29 -0.03
C GLY A 57 7.38 5.36 -0.12
N LYS A 58 7.08 6.54 -0.70
CA LYS A 58 7.98 7.71 -0.71
C LYS A 58 7.85 8.56 0.56
N GLU A 59 6.81 8.31 1.35
CA GLU A 59 6.55 9.01 2.60
C GLU A 59 7.69 8.73 3.58
N SER A 60 8.14 9.74 4.33
CA SER A 60 9.32 9.61 5.20
C SER A 60 8.97 9.30 6.66
N GLN A 61 7.75 9.61 7.08
CA GLN A 61 7.26 9.47 8.45
C GLN A 61 5.75 9.21 8.47
N GLY A 62 5.26 8.69 9.59
CA GLY A 62 3.83 8.53 9.83
C GLY A 62 3.22 9.83 10.35
N ARG A 63 1.92 10.00 10.15
CA ARG A 63 1.16 11.18 10.57
C ARG A 63 -0.18 10.79 11.15
N VAL A 64 -0.40 11.09 12.43
CA VAL A 64 -1.65 10.77 13.14
C VAL A 64 -2.77 11.78 12.82
N ARG A 65 -2.43 12.95 12.27
CA ARG A 65 -3.38 14.00 11.89
C ARG A 65 -3.15 14.46 10.47
N MET A 66 -3.46 13.60 9.51
CA MET A 66 -3.47 13.97 8.10
C MET A 66 -4.86 14.51 7.76
N LEU A 67 -4.94 15.74 7.29
CA LEU A 67 -6.21 16.36 6.89
C LEU A 67 -6.34 16.31 5.38
N VAL A 68 -7.49 15.84 4.90
CA VAL A 68 -7.91 15.94 3.51
C VAL A 68 -9.11 16.86 3.46
N ASN A 69 -8.94 17.99 2.78
CA ASN A 69 -10.02 18.94 2.54
C ASN A 69 -10.78 18.50 1.31
N PHE A 70 -12.10 18.41 1.42
CA PHE A 70 -13.02 18.20 0.32
C PHE A 70 -13.84 19.47 0.13
N THR A 71 -13.93 19.92 -1.11
CA THR A 71 -14.62 21.17 -1.47
C THR A 71 -15.62 20.84 -2.56
N TYR A 72 -16.88 21.24 -2.36
CA TYR A 72 -17.94 21.07 -3.34
C TYR A 72 -18.78 22.34 -3.38
N SER A 73 -18.62 23.14 -4.43
CA SER A 73 -19.27 24.46 -4.54
C SER A 73 -18.99 25.34 -3.31
N TYR A 74 -20.01 25.62 -2.49
CA TYR A 74 -19.89 26.40 -1.25
C TYR A 74 -19.72 25.54 0.01
N LEU A 75 -19.79 24.22 -0.12
CA LEU A 75 -19.63 23.28 0.98
C LEU A 75 -18.16 22.86 1.08
N SER A 76 -17.67 22.72 2.31
CA SER A 76 -16.36 22.15 2.59
C SER A 76 -16.44 21.19 3.76
N ALA A 77 -15.61 20.15 3.70
CA ALA A 77 -15.49 19.14 4.75
C ALA A 77 -14.02 18.76 4.91
N GLN A 78 -13.65 18.32 6.11
CA GLN A 78 -12.31 17.82 6.39
C GLN A 78 -12.40 16.39 6.89
N LEU A 79 -11.58 15.52 6.30
CA LEU A 79 -11.39 14.15 6.75
C LEU A 79 -10.04 14.05 7.47
N GLU A 80 -10.07 13.70 8.76
CA GLU A 80 -8.88 13.39 9.53
C GLU A 80 -8.54 11.90 9.39
N MET A 81 -7.32 11.63 8.94
CA MET A 81 -6.80 10.29 8.66
C MET A 81 -5.50 10.06 9.42
N LYS A 82 -5.23 8.79 9.76
CA LYS A 82 -3.96 8.37 10.36
C LYS A 82 -3.15 7.57 9.36
N VAL A 83 -1.96 8.06 9.05
CA VAL A 83 -0.97 7.35 8.25
C VAL A 83 0.07 6.75 9.19
N TRP A 84 0.14 5.43 9.22
CA TRP A 84 1.11 4.68 10.00
C TRP A 84 2.36 4.40 9.16
N PHE A 85 3.53 4.68 9.73
CA PHE A 85 4.82 4.41 9.09
C PHE A 85 5.61 3.39 9.92
N PRO A 86 6.15 2.33 9.30
CA PRO A 86 6.93 1.33 10.02
C PRO A 86 8.26 1.93 10.50
N ARG A 87 8.72 1.51 11.68
CA ARG A 87 10.07 1.88 12.13
C ARG A 87 11.10 1.13 11.32
N LEU A 88 12.05 1.85 10.74
CA LEU A 88 13.16 1.31 9.96
C LEU A 88 14.49 1.63 10.66
N PRO A 89 15.50 0.75 10.55
CA PRO A 89 15.48 -0.56 9.90
C PRO A 89 14.64 -1.59 10.67
N LEU A 90 14.07 -2.57 9.98
CA LEU A 90 13.34 -3.67 10.64
C LEU A 90 14.32 -4.64 11.30
N GLU A 91 14.04 -5.03 12.54
CA GLU A 91 14.69 -6.17 13.19
C GLU A 91 13.88 -7.44 12.91
N ILE A 92 14.54 -8.43 12.30
CA ILE A 92 13.91 -9.71 11.95
C ILE A 92 14.57 -10.77 12.83
N GLU A 93 13.80 -11.34 13.76
CA GLU A 93 14.24 -12.48 14.55
C GLU A 93 13.92 -13.78 13.81
N LEU A 94 14.93 -14.62 13.65
CA LEU A 94 14.80 -15.95 13.04
C LEU A 94 14.85 -17.01 14.14
N SER A 95 13.96 -17.99 14.05
CA SER A 95 13.96 -19.14 14.96
C SER A 95 15.21 -20.02 14.78
N ASP A 96 15.74 -20.05 13.56
CA ASP A 96 16.96 -20.75 13.21
C ASP A 96 17.83 -19.80 12.38
N ALA A 97 18.98 -19.43 12.92
CA ALA A 97 19.97 -18.63 12.22
C ALA A 97 21.02 -19.50 11.51
N GLU A 98 20.99 -20.82 11.73
CA GLU A 98 21.90 -21.76 11.08
C GLU A 98 21.27 -22.33 9.81
N LEU A 99 22.00 -22.21 8.71
CA LEU A 99 21.56 -22.71 7.42
C LEU A 99 21.67 -24.23 7.36
N SER A 100 20.56 -24.90 7.09
CA SER A 100 20.47 -26.35 7.00
C SER A 100 20.55 -26.83 5.54
N GLN A 101 21.35 -27.85 5.26
CA GLN A 101 21.44 -28.39 3.89
C GLN A 101 20.11 -29.06 3.48
N ILE A 102 19.49 -28.56 2.41
CA ILE A 102 18.36 -29.23 1.79
C ILE A 102 18.89 -30.48 1.08
N LYS A 103 18.65 -31.64 1.68
CA LYS A 103 19.05 -32.92 1.10
C LYS A 103 18.39 -33.11 -0.26
N SER A 104 19.16 -33.64 -1.21
CA SER A 104 18.67 -34.01 -2.54
C SER A 104 18.09 -32.86 -3.37
N TRP A 105 18.55 -31.61 -3.15
CA TRP A 105 18.19 -30.48 -3.99
C TRP A 105 18.61 -30.71 -5.46
N ARG A 106 17.68 -30.52 -6.40
CA ARG A 106 17.92 -30.71 -7.83
C ARG A 106 17.81 -29.37 -8.55
N ILE A 107 18.83 -29.02 -9.31
CA ILE A 107 18.79 -27.82 -10.17
C ILE A 107 18.36 -28.27 -11.57
N PRO A 108 17.32 -27.65 -12.17
CA PRO A 108 16.97 -27.88 -13.57
C PRO A 108 18.10 -27.38 -14.47
N ILE A 109 18.70 -28.25 -15.28
CA ILE A 109 19.68 -27.83 -16.29
C ILE A 109 18.90 -27.56 -17.59
N MET A 110 18.77 -26.29 -17.97
CA MET A 110 18.21 -25.92 -19.27
C MET A 110 19.25 -26.20 -20.37
N SER A 111 19.23 -27.37 -20.99
CA SER A 111 20.05 -27.64 -22.18
C SER A 111 19.40 -27.01 -23.42
N THR A 112 20.08 -26.05 -24.05
CA THR A 112 19.52 -25.22 -25.13
C THR A 112 19.23 -25.94 -26.45
N LYS A 113 19.52 -27.23 -26.64
CA LYS A 113 19.09 -27.99 -27.82
C LYS A 113 18.81 -29.46 -27.46
N ARG A 114 17.52 -29.84 -27.51
CA ARG A 114 16.88 -31.14 -27.20
C ARG A 114 16.51 -31.34 -25.72
N PRO A 115 15.25 -31.76 -25.41
CA PRO A 115 14.80 -31.96 -24.04
C PRO A 115 15.38 -33.26 -23.48
N ILE A 116 16.55 -33.17 -22.85
CA ILE A 116 17.03 -34.20 -21.94
C ILE A 116 16.87 -33.60 -20.55
N ASN A 117 16.02 -34.19 -19.71
CA ASN A 117 15.89 -33.82 -18.30
C ASN A 117 17.16 -34.26 -17.55
N ILE A 118 18.24 -33.50 -17.70
CA ILE A 118 19.45 -33.69 -16.91
C ILE A 118 19.28 -32.86 -15.64
N PHE A 119 19.23 -33.55 -14.50
CA PHE A 119 19.23 -32.89 -13.19
C PHE A 119 20.67 -32.68 -12.73
N GLY A 120 21.04 -31.44 -12.44
CA GLY A 120 22.34 -31.11 -11.84
C GLY A 120 22.32 -31.37 -10.33
N ARG A 121 23.45 -31.80 -9.77
CA ARG A 121 23.65 -31.77 -8.31
C ARG A 121 23.95 -30.34 -7.89
N GLY A 122 22.99 -29.70 -7.23
CA GLY A 122 23.20 -28.45 -6.52
C GLY A 122 22.98 -28.65 -5.02
N SER A 123 23.61 -27.81 -4.21
CA SER A 123 23.26 -27.68 -2.79
C SER A 123 22.49 -26.39 -2.60
N MET A 124 21.28 -26.50 -2.06
CA MET A 124 20.53 -25.36 -1.51
C MET A 124 20.49 -25.53 0.00
N VAL A 125 20.51 -24.41 0.71
CA VAL A 125 20.35 -24.35 2.16
C VAL A 125 19.06 -23.61 2.50
N ARG A 126 18.39 -24.02 3.58
CA ARG A 126 17.21 -23.36 4.13
C ARG A 126 17.54 -22.82 5.52
#